data_AF-A0A8X8BFL5-F1
#
_entry.id   AF-A0A8X8BFL5-F1
#
_cell.length_a   1.000
_cell.length_b   1.000
_cell.length_c   1.000
_cell.angle_alpha   90.00
_cell.angle_beta   90.00
_cell.angle_gamma   90.00
#
_symmetry.space_group_name_H-M   'P 1'
#
loop_
_entity.id
_entity.type
_entity.pdbx_description
1 polymer ?
#
loop_
_entity_poly.entity_id
_entity_poly.type
_entity_poly.pdbx_seq_one_letter_code
_entity_poly.pdbx_strand_id
1 'polypeptide(L)'
;MWSVTGALCVAVPTAAAFRPKPFLVSSNLLPNQTKKLHLSPPQPPALSSHFSSSSFKTAATSVQQQSDDKKGEKSTKYYFLVANAKFMLDEEEHFQEQLFERLKYYGERDKEKDFWLVIEPKFLDKFPKLTQRLRRPAVALVSTNGPWITFMKLRLDRVLADSFEAASLDEALASSPTTLEFDQPGNWVAPYPKYEPGWWDTFLPKAKQESVA
;
A
#
# COMPACT_ATOMS: atom_id res chain seq x y z
N MET A 1 29.09 4.43 -76.18
CA MET A 1 28.16 5.48 -76.64
C MET A 1 26.87 5.25 -75.87
N TRP A 2 26.34 6.09 -74.99
CA TRP A 2 26.63 7.46 -74.56
C TRP A 2 26.37 7.61 -73.05
N SER A 3 27.12 8.51 -72.41
CA SER A 3 26.84 9.06 -71.09
C SER A 3 25.62 9.96 -71.11
N VAL A 4 24.86 9.99 -70.01
CA VAL A 4 24.03 11.13 -69.64
C VAL A 4 24.49 11.65 -68.29
N THR A 5 24.99 12.89 -68.35
CA THR A 5 25.32 13.77 -67.25
C THR A 5 24.05 14.49 -66.81
N GLY A 6 23.83 14.64 -65.50
CA GLY A 6 22.73 15.44 -64.96
C GLY A 6 23.04 15.92 -63.55
N ALA A 7 23.66 17.09 -63.44
CA ALA A 7 23.83 17.83 -62.20
C ALA A 7 22.56 18.62 -61.88
N LEU A 8 22.11 18.63 -60.62
CA LEU A 8 21.19 19.65 -60.12
C LEU A 8 21.60 20.08 -58.71
N CYS A 9 21.60 21.40 -58.53
CA CYS A 9 22.15 22.13 -57.41
C CYS A 9 21.23 22.18 -56.17
N VAL A 10 21.87 22.11 -55.00
CA VAL A 10 21.72 22.91 -53.75
C VAL A 10 20.33 23.41 -53.33
N ALA A 11 19.92 23.04 -52.11
CA ALA A 11 19.34 23.97 -51.14
C ALA A 11 19.52 23.44 -49.70
N VAL A 12 20.27 24.19 -48.89
CA VAL A 12 20.42 24.00 -47.44
C VAL A 12 19.23 24.65 -46.72
N PRO A 13 18.51 23.97 -45.83
CA PRO A 13 17.53 24.65 -44.98
C PRO A 13 18.23 25.33 -43.80
N THR A 14 18.16 26.67 -43.82
CA THR A 14 18.53 27.59 -42.74
C THR A 14 17.71 27.33 -41.47
N ALA A 15 18.42 27.30 -40.34
CA ALA A 15 17.87 27.19 -39.00
C ALA A 15 17.01 28.42 -38.64
N ALA A 16 15.75 28.19 -38.25
CA ALA A 16 14.89 29.20 -37.65
C ALA A 16 14.97 29.10 -36.12
N ALA A 17 15.44 30.18 -35.50
CA ALA A 17 15.56 30.32 -34.05
C ALA A 17 14.18 30.42 -33.37
N PHE A 18 13.93 29.55 -32.40
CA PHE A 18 12.79 29.62 -31.50
C PHE A 18 12.95 30.81 -30.54
N ARG A 19 12.04 31.79 -30.60
CA ARG A 19 11.86 32.78 -29.53
C ARG A 19 10.97 32.18 -28.44
N PRO A 20 11.38 32.16 -27.17
CA PRO A 20 10.47 31.86 -26.06
C PRO A 20 9.56 33.06 -25.81
N LYS A 21 8.25 32.81 -25.71
CA LYS A 21 7.26 33.79 -25.24
C LYS A 21 7.40 33.95 -23.72
N PRO A 22 7.34 35.17 -23.16
CA PRO A 22 7.36 35.34 -21.71
C PRO A 22 6.04 34.87 -21.10
N PHE A 23 6.15 34.00 -20.08
CA PHE A 23 5.07 33.66 -19.18
C PHE A 23 4.68 34.91 -18.37
N LEU A 24 3.45 35.38 -18.54
CA LEU A 24 2.84 36.33 -17.61
C LEU A 24 2.40 35.57 -16.37
N VAL A 25 3.10 35.80 -15.26
CA VAL A 25 2.69 35.40 -13.91
C VAL A 25 1.48 36.25 -13.53
N SER A 26 0.31 35.62 -13.46
CA SER A 26 -0.88 36.24 -12.88
C SER A 26 -0.89 35.94 -11.38
N SER A 27 -0.64 36.99 -10.59
CA SER A 27 -0.72 36.99 -9.14
C SER A 27 -2.19 36.97 -8.70
N ASN A 28 -2.67 35.82 -8.21
CA ASN A 28 -3.97 35.73 -7.55
C ASN A 28 -3.88 36.34 -6.15
N LEU A 29 -4.34 37.59 -6.03
CA LEU A 29 -4.68 38.21 -4.76
C LEU A 29 -5.93 37.52 -4.18
N LEU A 30 -5.77 36.85 -3.04
CA LEU A 30 -6.87 36.36 -2.22
C LEU A 30 -7.63 37.56 -1.59
N PRO A 31 -8.96 37.66 -1.72
CA PRO A 31 -9.76 38.48 -0.82
C PRO A 31 -10.04 37.72 0.48
N ASN A 32 -9.54 38.28 1.58
CA ASN A 32 -9.78 37.83 2.94
C ASN A 32 -11.23 38.18 3.34
N GLN A 33 -12.15 37.21 3.29
CA GLN A 33 -13.53 37.34 3.78
C GLN A 33 -13.63 36.68 5.15
N THR A 34 -13.41 37.44 6.21
CA THR A 34 -13.69 37.03 7.59
C THR A 34 -15.18 37.17 7.88
N LYS A 35 -15.95 36.12 7.56
CA LYS A 35 -17.30 35.98 8.13
C LYS A 35 -17.18 35.46 9.56
N LYS A 36 -17.31 36.35 10.54
CA LYS A 36 -17.57 35.99 11.95
C LYS A 36 -18.89 35.23 12.02
N LEU A 37 -18.83 33.92 12.23
CA LEU A 37 -20.00 33.15 12.68
C LEU A 37 -20.11 33.28 14.19
N HIS A 38 -21.11 34.02 14.65
CA HIS A 38 -21.50 34.06 16.06
C HIS A 38 -22.28 32.79 16.39
N LEU A 39 -21.57 31.76 16.86
CA LEU A 39 -22.16 30.56 17.42
C LEU A 39 -22.33 30.76 18.93
N SER A 40 -23.57 30.96 19.37
CA SER A 40 -23.95 30.85 20.79
C SER A 40 -23.88 29.38 21.22
N PRO A 41 -23.30 29.04 22.39
CA PRO A 41 -23.26 27.66 22.86
C PRO A 41 -24.67 27.17 23.26
N PRO A 42 -25.09 25.96 22.88
CA PRO A 42 -26.27 25.35 23.46
C PRO A 42 -25.94 24.84 24.87
N GLN A 43 -26.77 25.20 25.83
CA GLN A 43 -26.73 24.76 27.22
C GLN A 43 -27.16 23.28 27.31
N PRO A 44 -26.49 22.42 28.12
CA PRO A 44 -26.86 21.01 28.22
C PRO A 44 -28.11 20.82 29.12
N PRO A 45 -29.10 20.01 28.72
CA PRO A 45 -30.13 19.56 29.64
C PRO A 45 -29.58 18.48 30.58
N ALA A 46 -29.99 18.57 31.85
CA ALA A 46 -29.61 17.67 32.93
C ALA A 46 -30.25 16.28 32.83
N LEU A 47 -29.43 15.29 33.18
CA LEU A 47 -29.71 13.99 33.83
C LEU A 47 -31.09 13.33 33.66
N SER A 48 -31.10 12.11 33.12
CA SER A 48 -31.77 10.98 33.79
C SER A 48 -30.94 9.71 33.63
N SER A 49 -30.57 9.14 34.78
CA SER A 49 -29.80 7.92 34.94
C SER A 49 -30.74 6.72 35.01
N HIS A 50 -30.67 5.84 34.01
CA HIS A 50 -31.25 4.51 34.10
C HIS A 50 -30.14 3.47 33.90
N PHE A 51 -29.26 3.36 34.89
CA PHE A 51 -28.34 2.23 34.98
C PHE A 51 -29.13 1.04 35.53
N SER A 52 -29.45 0.09 34.66
CA SER A 52 -29.87 -1.25 35.08
C SER A 52 -28.70 -1.93 35.78
N SER A 53 -28.77 -1.99 37.10
CA SER A 53 -27.94 -2.81 37.97
C SER A 53 -28.23 -4.30 37.71
N SER A 54 -27.52 -4.90 36.75
CA SER A 54 -27.39 -6.36 36.68
C SER A 54 -26.19 -6.78 37.53
N SER A 55 -26.47 -7.25 38.74
CA SER A 55 -25.48 -7.81 39.65
C SER A 55 -24.87 -9.09 39.07
N PHE A 56 -23.62 -9.03 38.60
CA PHE A 56 -22.80 -10.23 38.42
C PHE A 56 -21.85 -10.36 39.61
N LYS A 57 -21.96 -11.48 40.32
CA LYS A 57 -21.09 -11.87 41.43
C LYS A 57 -19.83 -12.57 40.89
N THR A 58 -18.73 -12.22 41.55
CA THR A 58 -17.32 -12.66 41.55
C THR A 58 -16.98 -14.09 41.08
N ALA A 59 -15.87 -14.20 40.35
CA ALA A 59 -14.85 -15.24 40.57
C ALA A 59 -13.47 -14.68 40.20
N ALA A 60 -12.68 -14.29 41.22
CA ALA A 60 -11.26 -13.98 41.06
C ALA A 60 -10.47 -15.28 41.21
N THR A 61 -10.13 -15.91 40.09
CA THR A 61 -9.10 -16.95 40.07
C THR A 61 -7.75 -16.24 39.93
N SER A 62 -7.02 -16.16 41.05
CA SER A 62 -5.58 -15.90 41.03
C SER A 62 -4.91 -17.05 40.29
N VAL A 63 -4.67 -16.87 39.00
CA VAL A 63 -3.76 -17.74 38.25
C VAL A 63 -2.36 -17.29 38.59
N GLN A 64 -1.70 -18.07 39.43
CA GLN A 64 -0.27 -18.02 39.65
C GLN A 64 0.40 -18.13 38.27
N GLN A 65 0.95 -17.03 37.77
CA GLN A 65 1.74 -17.03 36.55
C GLN A 65 3.10 -17.61 36.88
N GLN A 66 3.14 -18.94 36.87
CA GLN A 66 4.35 -19.74 36.93
C GLN A 66 5.05 -19.54 35.59
N SER A 67 6.02 -18.63 35.57
CA SER A 67 6.97 -18.47 34.47
C SER A 67 7.85 -19.72 34.41
N ASP A 68 7.40 -20.73 33.68
CA ASP A 68 8.26 -21.79 33.18
C ASP A 68 9.03 -21.24 31.98
N ASP A 69 10.29 -20.86 32.22
CA ASP A 69 11.31 -20.62 31.20
C ASP A 69 11.61 -21.91 30.44
N LYS A 70 10.72 -22.27 29.49
CA LYS A 70 11.09 -23.13 28.37
C LYS A 70 11.43 -22.25 27.19
N LYS A 71 12.72 -22.18 26.88
CA LYS A 71 13.29 -21.63 25.65
C LYS A 71 12.82 -22.46 24.45
N GLY A 72 11.55 -22.34 24.10
CA GLY A 72 10.96 -22.84 22.86
C GLY A 72 11.22 -21.85 21.74
N GLU A 73 11.45 -22.34 20.52
CA GLU A 73 11.47 -21.49 19.33
C GLU A 73 10.22 -20.59 19.31
N LYS A 74 10.44 -19.27 19.39
CA LYS A 74 9.36 -18.29 19.31
C LYS A 74 8.83 -18.20 17.88
N SER A 75 7.79 -18.97 17.54
CA SER A 75 7.07 -18.76 16.28
C SER A 75 6.27 -17.46 16.36
N THR A 76 6.38 -16.61 15.33
CA THR A 76 5.55 -15.41 15.20
C THR A 76 4.40 -15.70 14.25
N LYS A 77 3.19 -15.30 14.66
CA LYS A 77 2.00 -15.44 13.83
C LYS A 77 1.87 -14.25 12.88
N TYR A 78 1.78 -14.54 11.58
CA TYR A 78 1.56 -13.58 10.52
C TYR A 78 0.19 -13.79 9.89
N TYR A 79 -0.43 -12.69 9.51
CA TYR A 79 -1.69 -12.64 8.78
C TYR A 79 -1.41 -12.10 7.39
N PHE A 80 -2.07 -12.65 6.38
CA PHE A 80 -1.85 -12.20 5.03
C PHE A 80 -3.12 -12.11 4.21
N LEU A 81 -3.05 -11.25 3.19
CA LEU A 81 -3.99 -11.18 2.08
C LEU A 81 -3.23 -11.50 0.81
N VAL A 82 -3.82 -12.28 -0.07
CA VAL A 82 -3.20 -12.64 -1.35
C VAL A 82 -4.19 -12.54 -2.49
N ALA A 83 -3.74 -11.98 -3.61
CA ALA A 83 -4.46 -11.98 -4.88
C ALA A 83 -3.48 -11.86 -6.06
N ASN A 84 -4.04 -11.79 -7.27
CA ASN A 84 -3.29 -11.55 -8.49
C ASN A 84 -2.61 -10.16 -8.44
N ALA A 85 -1.34 -10.08 -8.86
CA ALA A 85 -0.56 -8.84 -8.90
C ALA A 85 -1.26 -7.75 -9.71
N LYS A 86 -1.83 -8.09 -10.86
CA LYS A 86 -2.57 -7.14 -11.70
C LYS A 86 -3.73 -6.50 -10.94
N PHE A 87 -4.47 -7.29 -10.16
CA PHE A 87 -5.57 -6.76 -9.38
C PHE A 87 -5.07 -5.87 -8.23
N MET A 88 -4.12 -6.36 -7.42
CA MET A 88 -3.66 -5.63 -6.23
C MET A 88 -2.84 -4.38 -6.53
N LEU A 89 -2.04 -4.39 -7.60
CA LEU A 89 -1.04 -3.35 -7.86
C LEU A 89 -1.44 -2.37 -8.97
N ASP A 90 -2.31 -2.79 -9.90
CA ASP A 90 -2.68 -1.99 -11.09
C ASP A 90 -4.16 -1.59 -11.11
N GLU A 91 -5.09 -2.50 -10.78
CA GLU A 91 -6.53 -2.21 -10.83
C GLU A 91 -7.07 -1.56 -9.54
N GLU A 92 -6.55 -1.92 -8.36
CA GLU A 92 -7.09 -1.48 -7.08
C GLU A 92 -6.44 -0.18 -6.58
N GLU A 93 -6.96 0.96 -7.02
CA GLU A 93 -6.46 2.29 -6.64
C GLU A 93 -6.51 2.56 -5.13
N HIS A 94 -7.56 2.09 -4.42
CA HIS A 94 -7.71 2.34 -2.99
C HIS A 94 -6.64 1.64 -2.15
N PHE A 95 -6.10 0.52 -2.65
CA PHE A 95 -5.11 -0.26 -1.93
C PHE A 95 -3.82 0.51 -1.71
N GLN A 96 -3.36 1.21 -2.75
CA GLN A 96 -2.19 2.06 -2.71
C GLN A 96 -2.34 3.17 -1.65
N GLU A 97 -3.44 3.92 -1.71
CA GLU A 97 -3.70 5.01 -0.77
C GLU A 97 -3.78 4.53 0.69
N GLN A 98 -4.43 3.38 0.93
CA GLN A 98 -4.47 2.78 2.27
C GLN A 98 -3.07 2.43 2.79
N LEU A 99 -2.17 1.96 1.94
CA LEU A 99 -0.81 1.60 2.32
C LEU A 99 0.05 2.83 2.59
N PHE A 100 -0.02 3.87 1.74
CA PHE A 100 0.73 5.11 1.95
C PHE A 100 0.24 5.89 3.16
N GLU A 101 -1.07 6.02 3.35
CA GLU A 101 -1.61 6.68 4.53
C GLU A 101 -1.26 5.90 5.80
N ARG A 102 -1.28 4.56 5.76
CA ARG A 102 -0.79 3.75 6.88
C ARG A 102 0.70 3.96 7.12
N LEU A 103 1.53 3.99 6.08
CA LEU A 103 2.97 4.22 6.25
C LEU A 103 3.24 5.59 6.91
N LYS A 104 2.54 6.63 6.45
CA LYS A 104 2.59 7.97 7.02
C LYS A 104 2.15 7.97 8.49
N TYR A 105 1.01 7.34 8.80
CA TYR A 105 0.52 7.17 10.17
C TYR A 105 1.54 6.48 11.09
N TYR A 106 2.28 5.48 10.59
CA TYR A 106 3.32 4.83 11.38
C TYR A 106 4.49 5.79 11.64
N GLY A 107 4.90 6.56 10.63
CA GLY A 107 5.95 7.59 10.78
C GLY A 107 5.56 8.73 11.72
N GLU A 108 4.34 9.25 11.63
CA GLU A 108 3.85 10.35 12.48
C GLU A 108 3.66 9.95 13.95
N ARG A 109 3.55 8.65 14.24
CA ARG A 109 3.33 8.12 15.60
C ARG A 109 4.51 7.31 16.13
N ASP A 110 5.66 7.37 15.47
CA ASP A 110 6.87 6.63 15.82
C ASP A 110 6.61 5.12 16.04
N LYS A 111 5.73 4.53 15.22
CA LYS A 111 5.39 3.12 15.28
C LYS A 111 6.30 2.31 14.36
N GLU A 112 6.77 1.17 14.85
CA GLU A 112 7.51 0.21 14.03
C GLU A 112 6.61 -0.38 12.93
N LYS A 113 7.10 -0.36 11.69
CA LYS A 113 6.39 -0.90 10.52
C LYS A 113 6.19 -2.40 10.68
N ASP A 114 4.92 -2.82 10.67
CA ASP A 114 4.49 -4.21 10.92
C ASP A 114 3.82 -4.86 9.69
N PHE A 115 4.06 -4.32 8.50
CA PHE A 115 3.44 -4.78 7.26
C PHE A 115 4.34 -4.63 6.04
N TRP A 116 4.23 -5.57 5.11
CA TRP A 116 5.06 -5.64 3.90
C TRP A 116 4.27 -6.21 2.71
N LEU A 117 4.67 -5.84 1.50
CA LEU A 117 4.23 -6.50 0.28
C LEU A 117 5.26 -7.55 -0.12
N VAL A 118 4.81 -8.74 -0.48
CA VAL A 118 5.65 -9.84 -0.95
C VAL A 118 5.15 -10.28 -2.31
N ILE A 119 5.97 -10.06 -3.34
CA ILE A 119 5.71 -10.55 -4.69
C ILE A 119 6.08 -12.02 -4.72
N GLU A 120 5.16 -12.85 -5.18
CA GLU A 120 5.24 -14.32 -5.22
C GLU A 120 5.82 -14.93 -3.93
N PRO A 121 5.03 -14.89 -2.84
CA PRO A 121 5.49 -15.40 -1.56
C PRO A 121 5.72 -16.92 -1.61
N LYS A 122 6.88 -17.37 -1.12
CA LYS A 122 7.24 -18.81 -1.03
C LYS A 122 6.36 -19.56 -0.04
N PHE A 123 5.86 -18.89 1.00
CA PHE A 123 4.98 -19.53 1.99
C PHE A 123 3.64 -20.00 1.39
N LEU A 124 3.26 -19.53 0.20
CA LEU A 124 2.04 -19.98 -0.48
C LEU A 124 2.06 -21.47 -0.83
N ASP A 125 3.23 -22.10 -0.90
CA ASP A 125 3.35 -23.53 -1.16
C ASP A 125 2.74 -24.37 -0.01
N LYS A 126 2.69 -23.80 1.20
CA LYS A 126 2.01 -24.40 2.36
C LYS A 126 0.48 -24.40 2.21
N PHE A 127 -0.07 -23.65 1.24
CA PHE A 127 -1.51 -23.41 1.06
C PHE A 127 -2.02 -23.79 -0.35
N PRO A 128 -2.01 -25.09 -0.73
CA PRO A 128 -2.39 -25.53 -2.08
C PRO A 128 -3.83 -25.17 -2.47
N LYS A 129 -4.75 -25.09 -1.50
CA LYS A 129 -6.15 -24.70 -1.74
C LYS A 129 -6.29 -23.24 -2.18
N LEU A 130 -5.40 -22.36 -1.69
CA LEU A 130 -5.38 -20.95 -2.08
C LEU A 130 -4.73 -20.79 -3.45
N THR A 131 -3.60 -21.45 -3.67
CA THR A 131 -2.84 -21.34 -4.93
C THR A 131 -3.64 -21.82 -6.15
N GLN A 132 -4.50 -22.83 -6.00
CA GLN A 132 -5.40 -23.29 -7.06
C GLN A 132 -6.42 -22.23 -7.52
N ARG A 133 -6.78 -21.29 -6.65
CA ARG A 133 -7.76 -20.22 -6.95
C ARG A 133 -7.08 -18.94 -7.45
N LEU A 134 -5.77 -18.81 -7.21
CA LEU A 134 -4.99 -17.63 -7.54
C LEU A 134 -4.44 -17.70 -8.95
N ARG A 135 -4.54 -16.59 -9.69
CA ARG A 135 -3.77 -16.39 -10.90
C ARG A 135 -2.41 -15.80 -10.55
N ARG A 136 -1.35 -16.32 -11.18
CA ARG A 136 0.03 -15.83 -11.03
C ARG A 136 0.32 -14.74 -12.08
N PRO A 137 1.19 -13.75 -11.77
CA PRO A 137 1.94 -13.59 -10.52
C PRO A 137 1.04 -13.18 -9.35
N ALA A 138 1.32 -13.69 -8.16
CA ALA A 138 0.54 -13.39 -6.95
C ALA A 138 1.30 -12.42 -6.06
N VAL A 139 0.58 -11.53 -5.38
CA VAL A 139 1.14 -10.60 -4.40
C VAL A 139 0.43 -10.84 -3.08
N ALA A 140 1.19 -10.85 -1.99
CA ALA A 140 0.63 -10.87 -0.65
C ALA A 140 0.94 -9.60 0.13
N LEU A 141 -0.05 -9.09 0.85
CA LEU A 141 0.14 -8.18 1.96
C LEU A 141 0.29 -9.01 3.23
N VAL A 142 1.45 -8.94 3.87
CA VAL A 142 1.76 -9.67 5.10
C VAL A 142 1.85 -8.68 6.26
N SER A 143 1.22 -8.99 7.39
CA SER A 143 1.31 -8.19 8.61
C SER A 143 1.18 -9.03 9.86
N THR A 144 1.76 -8.57 10.97
CA THR A 144 1.51 -9.15 12.30
C THR A 144 0.17 -8.67 12.90
N ASN A 145 -0.46 -7.65 12.31
CA ASN A 145 -1.71 -7.06 12.77
C ASN A 145 -2.93 -7.74 12.12
N GLY A 146 -3.46 -8.77 12.79
CA GLY A 146 -4.64 -9.53 12.34
C GLY A 146 -5.89 -8.67 12.08
N PRO A 147 -6.32 -7.81 13.02
CA PRO A 147 -7.48 -6.94 12.82
C PRO A 147 -7.36 -6.06 11.57
N TRP A 148 -6.17 -5.55 11.27
CA TRP A 148 -5.96 -4.76 10.06
C TRP A 148 -6.07 -5.61 8.80
N ILE A 149 -5.54 -6.84 8.79
CA ILE A 149 -5.72 -7.77 7.68
C ILE A 149 -7.21 -8.12 7.48
N THR A 150 -7.97 -8.31 8.55
CA THR A 150 -9.43 -8.49 8.46
C THR A 150 -10.12 -7.28 7.86
N PHE A 151 -9.77 -6.05 8.30
CA PHE A 151 -10.29 -4.81 7.70
C PHE A 151 -9.99 -4.73 6.20
N MET A 152 -8.75 -5.02 5.81
CA MET A 152 -8.34 -5.03 4.41
C MET A 152 -9.07 -6.10 3.61
N LYS A 153 -9.37 -7.27 4.20
CA LYS A 153 -10.19 -8.31 3.55
C LYS A 153 -11.63 -7.85 3.28
N LEU A 154 -12.21 -7.05 4.18
CA LEU A 154 -13.55 -6.49 4.00
C LEU A 154 -13.58 -5.37 2.95
N ARG A 155 -12.47 -4.65 2.78
CA ARG A 155 -12.35 -3.58 1.78
C ARG A 155 -12.06 -4.11 0.37
N LEU A 156 -11.35 -5.23 0.29
CA LEU A 156 -10.90 -5.86 -0.94
C LEU A 156 -11.70 -7.14 -1.20
N ASP A 157 -12.70 -7.07 -2.08
CA ASP A 157 -13.60 -8.21 -2.32
C ASP A 157 -12.87 -9.41 -2.94
N ARG A 158 -11.99 -9.14 -3.92
CA ARG A 158 -11.35 -10.15 -4.79
C ARG A 158 -10.03 -10.72 -4.24
N VAL A 159 -9.85 -10.74 -2.92
CA VAL A 159 -8.64 -11.30 -2.26
C VAL A 159 -8.94 -12.51 -1.39
N LEU A 160 -7.94 -13.36 -1.18
CA LEU A 160 -7.97 -14.45 -0.20
C LEU A 160 -7.20 -14.02 1.05
N ALA A 161 -7.62 -14.50 2.22
CA ALA A 161 -6.97 -14.20 3.50
C ALA A 161 -6.73 -15.48 4.28
N ASP A 162 -5.59 -15.56 4.95
CA ASP A 162 -5.30 -16.62 5.92
C ASP A 162 -4.20 -16.15 6.90
N SER A 163 -3.76 -17.04 7.78
CA SER A 163 -2.65 -16.81 8.70
C SER A 163 -1.70 -17.98 8.72
N PHE A 164 -0.43 -17.72 9.03
CA PHE A 164 0.60 -18.74 9.18
C PHE A 164 1.58 -18.37 10.29
N GLU A 165 2.34 -19.35 10.73
CA GLU A 165 3.44 -19.16 11.68
C GLU A 165 4.77 -19.32 10.97
N ALA A 166 5.74 -18.46 11.32
CA ALA A 166 7.10 -18.51 10.82
C ALA A 166 8.10 -18.22 11.95
N ALA A 167 9.29 -18.81 11.84
CA ALA A 167 10.34 -18.65 12.85
C ALA A 167 11.05 -17.30 12.74
N SER A 168 11.13 -16.75 11.52
CA SER A 168 11.78 -15.47 11.25
C SER A 168 10.96 -14.59 10.30
N LEU A 169 11.24 -13.28 10.34
CA LEU A 169 10.68 -12.32 9.40
C LEU A 169 11.11 -12.66 7.96
N ASP A 170 12.36 -13.07 7.78
CA ASP A 170 12.93 -13.39 6.47
C ASP A 170 12.26 -14.61 5.84
N GLU A 171 11.87 -15.62 6.63
CA GLU A 171 11.07 -16.76 6.17
C GLU A 171 9.66 -16.29 5.73
N ALA A 172 9.02 -15.44 6.55
CA ALA A 172 7.68 -14.94 6.27
C ALA A 172 7.61 -14.05 5.02
N LEU A 173 8.70 -13.34 4.72
CA LEU A 173 8.78 -12.39 3.61
C LEU A 173 9.54 -12.92 2.38
N ALA A 174 9.87 -14.22 2.36
CA ALA A 174 10.59 -14.83 1.25
C ALA A 174 9.77 -14.80 -0.06
N SER A 175 10.35 -14.23 -1.11
CA SER A 175 9.77 -14.07 -2.45
C SER A 175 10.53 -14.87 -3.53
N SER A 176 9.87 -15.20 -4.64
CA SER A 176 10.54 -15.55 -5.90
C SER A 176 10.81 -14.31 -6.75
N PRO A 177 11.95 -14.26 -7.47
CA PRO A 177 12.26 -13.14 -8.35
C PRO A 177 11.33 -13.19 -9.57
N THR A 178 10.46 -12.19 -9.70
CA THR A 178 9.51 -12.09 -10.81
C THR A 178 9.39 -10.65 -11.27
N THR A 179 9.54 -10.44 -12.58
CA THR A 179 9.35 -9.15 -13.24
C THR A 179 7.86 -8.87 -13.42
N LEU A 180 7.39 -7.73 -12.94
CA LEU A 180 6.00 -7.28 -13.09
C LEU A 180 5.95 -6.14 -14.10
N GLU A 181 5.29 -6.40 -15.23
CA GLU A 181 5.01 -5.38 -16.24
C GLU A 181 3.48 -5.25 -16.37
N PHE A 182 2.97 -4.02 -16.30
CA PHE A 182 1.55 -3.73 -16.43
C PHE A 182 1.30 -2.81 -17.62
N ASP A 183 0.30 -3.14 -18.43
CA ASP A 183 -0.10 -2.34 -19.58
C ASP A 183 -0.81 -1.06 -19.11
N GLN A 184 -0.43 0.08 -19.69
CA GLN A 184 -1.19 1.32 -19.47
C GLN A 184 -2.54 1.25 -20.19
N PRO A 185 -3.64 1.70 -19.55
CA PRO A 185 -4.94 1.71 -20.20
C PRO A 185 -4.95 2.73 -21.34
N GLY A 186 -5.41 2.32 -22.51
CA GLY A 186 -5.47 3.21 -23.69
C GLY A 186 -6.46 4.37 -23.56
N ASN A 187 -7.47 4.26 -22.68
CA ASN A 187 -8.42 5.33 -22.40
C ASN A 187 -8.63 5.46 -20.89
N TRP A 188 -7.90 6.40 -20.28
CA TRP A 188 -8.00 6.70 -18.87
C TRP A 188 -9.13 7.71 -18.62
N VAL A 189 -10.14 7.31 -17.86
CA VAL A 189 -11.39 8.07 -17.67
C VAL A 189 -11.37 8.94 -16.41
N ALA A 190 -10.50 8.63 -15.44
CA ALA A 190 -10.48 9.37 -14.18
C ALA A 190 -9.88 10.79 -14.38
N PRO A 191 -10.36 11.79 -13.61
CA PRO A 191 -9.91 13.18 -13.75
C PRO A 191 -8.50 13.45 -13.19
N TYR A 192 -7.88 12.46 -12.56
CA TYR A 192 -6.53 12.47 -12.01
C TYR A 192 -5.69 11.43 -12.76
N PRO A 193 -4.36 11.57 -12.90
CA PRO A 193 -3.53 10.60 -13.60
C PRO A 193 -3.54 9.22 -12.91
N LYS A 194 -3.37 8.15 -13.69
CA LYS A 194 -3.12 6.81 -13.14
C LYS A 194 -1.78 6.81 -12.39
N TYR A 195 -1.69 6.03 -11.32
CA TYR A 195 -0.44 5.86 -10.60
C TYR A 195 0.64 5.21 -11.45
N GLU A 196 1.88 5.63 -11.22
CA GLU A 196 3.05 5.06 -11.86
C GLU A 196 3.28 3.61 -11.38
N PRO A 197 3.62 2.68 -12.29
CA PRO A 197 4.12 1.36 -11.93
C PRO A 197 5.33 1.47 -10.98
N GLY A 198 5.45 0.53 -10.05
CA GLY A 198 6.58 0.47 -9.10
C GLY A 198 6.34 1.21 -7.77
N TRP A 199 5.17 1.84 -7.56
CA TRP A 199 4.84 2.48 -6.28
C TRP A 199 4.97 1.53 -5.07
N TRP A 200 4.79 0.23 -5.30
CA TRP A 200 4.86 -0.82 -4.28
C TRP A 200 6.27 -1.11 -3.75
N ASP A 201 7.33 -0.63 -4.41
CA ASP A 201 8.73 -0.89 -4.03
C ASP A 201 9.04 -0.41 -2.61
N THR A 202 8.38 0.66 -2.16
CA THR A 202 8.45 1.19 -0.79
C THR A 202 8.04 0.17 0.28
N PHE A 203 7.19 -0.78 -0.10
CA PHE A 203 6.61 -1.77 0.80
C PHE A 203 7.30 -3.13 0.72
N LEU A 204 8.19 -3.34 -0.26
CA LEU A 204 8.95 -4.57 -0.38
C LEU A 204 9.93 -4.72 0.81
N PRO A 205 10.26 -5.97 1.19
CA PRO A 205 11.30 -6.22 2.19
C PRO A 205 12.61 -5.65 1.67
N LYS A 206 13.27 -4.80 2.45
CA LYS A 206 14.62 -4.35 2.12
C LYS A 206 15.55 -5.55 2.28
N ALA A 207 16.19 -5.98 1.20
CA ALA A 207 17.27 -6.96 1.30
C ALA A 207 18.32 -6.38 2.26
N LYS A 208 18.59 -7.07 3.38
CA LYS A 208 19.76 -6.76 4.19
C LYS A 208 20.97 -7.05 3.31
N GLN A 209 21.70 -6.00 2.93
CA GLN A 209 23.05 -6.18 2.45
C GLN A 209 23.85 -6.74 3.63
N GLU A 210 24.15 -8.03 3.61
CA GLU A 210 25.24 -8.57 4.41
C GLU A 210 26.51 -7.87 3.94
N SER A 211 26.92 -6.86 4.70
CA SER A 211 28.25 -6.29 4.61
C SER A 211 29.23 -7.38 4.99
N VAL A 212 29.70 -8.14 4.01
CA VAL A 212 30.88 -8.98 4.12
C VAL A 212 32.03 -8.01 4.41
N ALA A 213 32.43 -7.96 5.68
CA ALA A 213 33.62 -7.27 6.15
C ALA A 213 34.89 -8.06 5.83
#